data_AF-A0A429A096-F1
#
_entry.id   AF-A0A429A096-F1
#
_cell.length_a   1.000
_cell.length_b   1.000
_cell.length_c   1.000
_cell.angle_alpha   90.00
_cell.angle_beta   90.00
_cell.angle_gamma   90.00
#
_symmetry.space_group_name_H-M   'P 1'
#
loop_
_entity.id
_entity.type
_entity.pdbx_description
1 polymer ?
#
loop_
_entity_poly.entity_id
_entity_poly.type
_entity_poly.pdbx_seq_one_letter_code
_entity_poly.pdbx_strand_id
1 'polypeptide(L)'
;MVQVRIMDNDPERVRQVAELMLPLLEAAVTLQVGDAAEIPNRRGPGLRITFDVRPARPAEWRVEDARVVDDPPVVRVGQRALPPVARRRPGGALPR
;
A
#
# COMPACT_ATOMS: atom_id res chain seq x y z
N MET A 1 -5.77 17.35 -8.49
CA MET A 1 -4.31 17.39 -8.35
C MET A 1 -3.91 16.19 -7.51
N VAL A 2 -2.96 15.38 -7.97
CA VAL A 2 -2.49 14.20 -7.23
C VAL A 2 -1.22 14.58 -6.48
N GLN A 3 -1.04 14.05 -5.28
CA GLN A 3 0.14 14.29 -4.46
C GLN A 3 0.86 12.99 -4.15
N VAL A 4 2.17 12.99 -4.38
CA VAL A 4 3.08 11.99 -3.82
C VAL A 4 3.52 12.48 -2.46
N ARG A 5 3.52 11.61 -1.45
CA ARG A 5 3.85 11.98 -0.07
C ARG A 5 4.84 10.98 0.51
N ILE A 6 5.94 11.49 1.04
CA ILE A 6 6.94 10.73 1.79
C ILE A 6 6.81 11.15 3.25
N MET A 7 6.68 10.19 4.15
CA MET A 7 6.46 10.46 5.58
C MET A 7 7.09 9.37 6.43
N ASP A 8 7.83 9.77 7.45
CA ASP A 8 8.41 8.91 8.48
C ASP A 8 8.52 9.72 9.79
N ASN A 9 8.74 9.03 10.90
CA ASN A 9 9.06 9.65 12.19
C ASN A 9 10.52 10.12 12.26
N ASP A 10 11.38 9.62 11.38
CA ASP A 10 12.75 10.09 11.19
C ASP A 10 12.81 11.15 10.07
N PRO A 11 13.02 12.44 10.40
CA PRO A 11 13.01 13.51 9.42
C PRO A 11 14.18 13.41 8.43
N GLU A 12 15.35 12.89 8.84
CA GLU A 12 16.50 12.75 7.95
C GLU A 12 16.26 11.68 6.89
N ARG A 13 15.65 10.56 7.29
CA ARG A 13 15.25 9.53 6.33
C ARG A 13 14.27 10.08 5.29
N VAL A 14 13.30 10.90 5.72
CA VAL A 14 12.34 11.51 4.78
C VAL A 14 13.06 12.38 3.75
N ARG A 15 14.02 13.21 4.18
CA ARG A 15 14.81 14.04 3.26
C ARG A 15 15.64 13.21 2.29
N GLN A 16 16.36 12.20 2.79
CA GLN A 16 17.16 11.31 1.95
C GLN A 16 16.32 10.60 0.88
N VAL A 17 15.14 10.09 1.24
CA VAL A 17 14.25 9.45 0.27
C VAL A 17 13.68 10.48 -0.71
N ALA A 18 13.35 11.69 -0.26
CA ALA A 18 12.88 12.77 -1.12
C ALA A 18 13.95 13.22 -2.13
N GLU A 19 15.20 13.35 -1.72
CA GLU A 19 16.35 13.68 -2.56
C GLU A 19 16.58 12.63 -3.65
N LEU A 20 16.35 11.36 -3.36
CA LEU A 20 16.44 10.28 -4.35
C LEU A 20 15.22 10.22 -5.29
N MET A 21 14.03 10.48 -4.75
CA MET A 21 12.78 10.38 -5.50
C MET A 21 12.56 11.54 -6.46
N LEU A 22 12.93 12.77 -6.07
CA LEU A 22 12.65 13.96 -6.88
C LEU A 22 13.27 13.88 -8.29
N PRO A 23 14.57 13.55 -8.47
CA PRO A 23 15.16 13.39 -9.79
C PRO A 23 14.51 12.29 -10.63
N LEU A 24 14.05 11.20 -9.99
CA LEU A 24 13.36 10.11 -10.67
C LEU A 24 11.99 10.53 -11.19
N LEU A 25 11.26 11.31 -10.40
CA LEU A 25 9.97 11.86 -10.80
C LEU A 25 10.13 12.92 -11.91
N GLU A 26 11.17 13.77 -11.82
CA GLU A 26 11.48 14.76 -12.84
C GLU A 26 11.95 14.13 -14.16
N ALA A 27 12.66 12.99 -14.10
CA ALA A 27 13.06 12.23 -15.27
C ALA A 27 11.89 11.50 -15.96
N ALA A 28 10.75 11.35 -15.28
CA ALA A 28 9.58 10.69 -15.86
C ALA A 28 8.89 11.60 -16.89
N VAL A 29 9.11 11.30 -18.18
CA VAL A 29 8.53 12.05 -19.33
C VAL A 29 6.99 12.13 -19.30
N THR A 30 6.36 11.24 -18.54
CA THR A 30 4.90 11.10 -18.45
C THR A 30 4.30 11.98 -17.34
N LEU A 31 5.13 12.53 -16.46
CA LEU A 31 4.72 13.31 -15.30
C LEU A 31 5.28 14.72 -15.39
N GLN A 32 4.47 15.67 -14.94
CA GLN A 32 4.90 17.01 -14.60
C GLN A 32 4.91 17.09 -13.07
N VAL A 33 6.06 17.41 -12.52
CA VAL A 33 6.30 17.49 -11.07
C VAL A 33 6.35 18.95 -10.66
N GLY A 34 5.61 19.30 -9.62
CA GLY A 34 5.64 20.60 -8.97
C GLY A 34 6.60 20.63 -7.79
N ASP A 35 6.72 21.80 -7.16
CA ASP A 35 7.67 22.01 -6.07
C ASP A 35 7.41 21.09 -4.86
N ALA A 36 8.50 20.73 -4.19
CA ALA A 36 8.45 19.99 -2.94
C ALA A 36 8.03 20.91 -1.79
N ALA A 37 7.09 20.45 -0.96
CA ALA A 37 6.72 21.14 0.27
C ALA A 37 7.06 20.29 1.50
N GLU A 38 7.90 20.82 2.38
CA GLU A 38 8.20 20.22 3.67
C GLU A 38 7.14 20.59 4.71
N ILE A 39 6.62 19.59 5.41
CA ILE A 39 5.59 19.73 6.43
C ILE A 39 6.03 18.98 7.69
N PRO A 40 6.62 19.68 8.68
CA PRO A 40 6.96 19.09 9.96
C PRO A 40 5.73 18.54 10.68
N ASN A 41 5.90 17.44 11.41
CA ASN A 41 4.81 16.87 12.19
C ASN A 41 4.56 17.70 13.46
N ARG A 42 3.29 18.00 13.77
CA ARG A 42 2.95 18.89 14.90
C ARG A 42 3.19 18.25 16.27
N ARG A 43 3.24 16.92 16.37
CA ARG A 43 3.25 16.18 17.64
C ARG A 43 4.40 15.16 17.74
N GLY A 44 5.48 15.35 17.00
CA GLY A 44 6.61 14.42 17.04
C GLY A 44 7.74 14.80 16.08
N PRO A 45 8.84 14.05 16.07
CA PRO A 45 10.03 14.34 15.26
C PRO A 45 9.83 14.10 13.76
N GLY A 46 8.69 13.56 13.35
CA GLY A 46 8.44 13.18 11.96
C GLY A 46 8.38 14.34 10.98
N LEU A 47 8.61 14.01 9.72
CA LEU A 47 8.53 14.93 8.59
C LEU A 47 7.61 14.35 7.53
N ARG A 48 6.94 15.23 6.78
CA ARG A 48 6.24 14.88 5.57
C ARG A 48 6.70 15.78 4.44
N ILE A 49 7.18 15.21 3.35
CA ILE A 49 7.48 15.94 2.11
C ILE A 49 6.43 15.56 1.08
N THR A 50 5.87 16.55 0.40
CA THR A 50 4.85 16.36 -0.64
C THR A 50 5.28 16.95 -1.96
N PHE A 51 4.99 16.25 -3.06
CA PHE A 51 5.17 16.71 -4.43
C PHE A 51 3.83 16.70 -5.14
N ASP A 52 3.51 17.79 -5.82
CA ASP A 52 2.36 17.82 -6.72
C ASP A 52 2.74 17.15 -8.03
N VAL A 53 1.93 16.20 -8.50
CA VAL A 53 2.16 15.49 -9.76
C VAL A 53 0.94 15.55 -10.67
N ARG A 54 1.21 15.71 -11.96
CA ARG A 54 0.19 15.77 -13.02
C ARG A 54 0.66 14.97 -14.24
N PRO A 55 -0.23 14.32 -14.99
CA PRO A 55 0.15 13.75 -16.28
C PRO A 55 0.61 14.86 -17.22
N ALA A 56 1.82 14.74 -17.79
CA ALA A 56 2.31 15.68 -18.80
C ALA A 56 1.76 15.36 -20.20
N ARG A 57 1.41 14.09 -20.44
CA ARG A 57 0.81 13.59 -21.68
C ARG A 57 -0.25 12.54 -21.35
N PRO A 58 -1.26 12.33 -22.22
CA PRO A 58 -2.12 11.16 -22.11
C PRO A 58 -1.26 9.88 -22.08
N ALA A 59 -1.68 8.93 -21.25
CA ALA A 59 -0.98 7.69 -21.01
C ALA A 59 -0.94 6.81 -22.26
N GLU A 60 0.11 6.94 -23.08
CA GLU A 60 0.45 5.98 -24.13
C GLU A 60 1.54 5.04 -23.62
N TRP A 61 1.21 4.21 -22.62
CA TRP A 61 2.12 3.16 -22.17
C TRP A 61 1.38 1.85 -22.25
N ARG A 62 1.86 0.97 -23.13
CA ARG A 62 1.47 -0.44 -23.17
C ARG A 62 2.39 -1.16 -22.20
N VAL A 63 1.84 -1.75 -21.14
CA VAL A 63 2.57 -2.73 -20.35
C VAL A 63 2.78 -3.92 -21.29
N GLU A 64 4.02 -4.16 -21.75
CA GLU A 64 4.36 -5.45 -22.32
C GLU A 64 4.28 -6.47 -21.19
N ASP A 65 3.45 -7.50 -21.37
CA ASP A 65 3.11 -8.55 -20.40
C ASP A 65 4.32 -8.97 -19.55
N ALA A 66 4.41 -8.43 -18.33
CA ALA A 66 5.19 -9.05 -17.28
C ALA A 66 4.50 -10.39 -16.99
N ARG A 67 5.12 -11.50 -17.42
CA ARG A 67 4.64 -12.85 -17.09
C ARG A 67 4.49 -12.95 -15.58
N VAL A 68 3.24 -12.95 -15.11
CA VAL A 68 2.89 -13.33 -13.75
C VAL A 68 3.18 -14.82 -13.63
N VAL A 69 4.25 -15.16 -12.94
CA VAL A 69 4.46 -16.55 -12.50
C VAL A 69 3.57 -16.73 -11.28
N ASP A 70 2.34 -17.19 -11.50
CA ASP A 70 1.43 -17.64 -10.45
C ASP A 70 1.95 -18.95 -9.85
N ASP A 71 3.01 -18.88 -9.03
CA ASP A 71 3.30 -19.94 -8.08
C ASP A 71 2.53 -19.63 -6.78
N PRO A 72 1.44 -20.37 -6.46
CA PRO A 72 0.78 -20.19 -5.18
C PRO A 72 1.72 -20.64 -4.05
N PRO A 73 1.90 -19.87 -2.97
CA PRO A 73 2.65 -20.34 -1.82
C PRO A 73 1.91 -21.51 -1.16
N VAL A 74 2.48 -22.72 -1.22
CA VAL A 74 1.98 -23.88 -0.48
C VAL A 74 2.29 -23.69 1.00
N VAL A 75 1.39 -23.02 1.72
CA VAL A 75 1.46 -22.95 3.19
C VAL A 75 0.83 -24.22 3.75
N ARG A 76 1.67 -25.19 4.16
CA ARG A 76 1.22 -26.33 4.98
C ARG A 76 0.88 -25.85 6.38
N VAL A 77 -0.35 -25.38 6.59
CA VAL A 77 -0.87 -25.11 7.93
C VAL A 77 -1.27 -26.46 8.55
N GLY A 78 -0.41 -27.00 9.40
CA GLY A 78 -0.77 -28.14 10.25
C GLY A 78 -1.83 -27.73 11.27
N GLN A 79 -3.11 -27.85 10.91
CA GLN A 79 -4.20 -27.71 11.87
C GLN A 79 -4.56 -29.07 12.47
N ARG A 80 -4.17 -29.20 13.74
CA ARG A 80 -4.62 -30.22 14.69
C ARG A 80 -6.16 -30.21 14.73
N ALA A 81 -6.78 -31.36 14.46
CA ALA A 81 -8.23 -31.52 14.51
C ALA A 81 -8.78 -31.23 15.92
N LEU A 82 -9.72 -30.29 16.02
CA LEU A 82 -10.61 -30.18 17.18
C LEU A 82 -11.75 -31.21 17.01
N PRO A 83 -12.15 -31.95 18.06
CA PRO A 83 -13.19 -32.96 17.95
C PRO A 83 -14.57 -32.33 17.75
N PRO A 84 -15.48 -32.99 17.00
CA PRO A 84 -16.82 -32.47 16.74
C PRO A 84 -17.66 -32.47 18.03
N VAL A 85 -18.22 -31.31 18.36
CA VAL A 85 -19.21 -31.16 19.44
C VAL A 85 -20.46 -31.95 19.08
N ALA A 86 -20.71 -33.03 19.81
CA ALA A 86 -21.92 -33.84 19.70
C ALA A 86 -23.14 -32.99 20.08
N ARG A 87 -23.96 -32.62 19.09
CA ARG A 87 -25.29 -32.03 19.32
C ARG A 87 -26.21 -33.09 19.95
N ARG A 88 -26.37 -33.01 21.27
CA ARG A 88 -27.44 -33.71 22.01
C ARG A 88 -28.80 -33.17 21.55
N ARG A 89 -29.62 -34.01 20.89
CA ARG A 89 -31.08 -33.83 20.84
C ARG A 89 -31.67 -34.25 22.19
N PRO A 90 -32.68 -33.52 22.67
CA PRO A 90 -33.96 -34.15 23.01
C PRO A 90 -35.10 -33.40 22.30
N GLY A 91 -36.02 -34.08 21.59
CA GLY A 91 -37.25 -34.59 22.22
C GLY A 91 -38.11 -33.39 22.63
N GLY A 92 -39.04 -32.90 21.83
CA GLY A 92 -40.28 -33.55 21.43
C GLY A 92 -41.46 -32.76 22.03
N ALA A 93 -42.54 -32.61 21.26
CA ALA A 93 -43.87 -32.05 21.58
C ALA A 93 -44.18 -30.59 21.15
N LEU A 94 -44.93 -30.47 20.05
CA LEU A 94 -46.17 -29.66 19.97
C LEU A 94 -47.33 -30.52 20.54
N PRO A 95 -48.58 -30.05 20.82
CA PRO A 95 -49.23 -28.72 20.70
C PRO A 95 -49.95 -28.26 22.02
N ARG A 96 -50.54 -27.08 22.15
CA ARG A 96 -51.86 -26.60 21.65
C ARG A 96 -51.92 -25.08 21.68
#